data_AF-A0A382EFV9-F1
#
_entry.id   AF-A0A382EFV9-F1
#
_cell.length_a   1.000
_cell.length_b   1.000
_cell.length_c   1.000
_cell.angle_alpha   90.00
_cell.angle_beta   90.00
_cell.angle_gamma   90.00
#
_symmetry.space_group_name_H-M   'P 1'
#
loop_
_entity.id
_entity.type
_entity.pdbx_description
1 polymer ?
#
loop_
_entity_poly.entity_id
_entity_poly.type
_entity_poly.pdbx_seq_one_letter_code
_entity_poly.pdbx_strand_id
1 'polypeptide(L)'
;MLQTIREKFTGWIAALIIGAISVALVISFGNMNQTPLEEDVVITVNDKEITLIDYREEYTSQLLQFQEVFGNEIPESLEFTIQESATENLIMKTLLNDYVDAQGYRVSPEFVAELITTNPNFQLGEGFNRENYQAILTSQGVSQSQYETDLRIQLQINQLRRGLIESSFITPSEFRKFVELQMEERGGQYLLIPSSNFSDQVILDNEEVSTFYTENTNSFMTEEEIDVEYLSIDIEDIVQDMEFSKSDVEQYYKENIDRFRSNEERKSSHILISFDDEVIEDAALEQIKNIKERIKAGESFEALAQEFSDDGGSAANGGDLGWAEPGLFVPEFDQVLFALETGEISDPVKTQFGYHIIRMDDLKEGRKKEFAEIEEELTNEYSKLLAEDRLYDLAEQLDDLALQAFNELDSVADALALDLSQISAITRNGSSFLNQQPELIDILFSPSSVEQFENTPVYEFNNSIIVARVIGHRLPVIKSLSDVEDEIRSLLIAQDSIEIANEAATKMLGELASGKAMSELSDLYQLELKEFDELKR
;
A
#
# COMPACT_ATOMS: atom_id res chain seq x y z
N MET A 1 -48.94 15.36 43.44
CA MET A 1 -48.92 14.02 42.78
C MET A 1 -47.81 13.11 43.29
N LEU A 2 -46.55 13.55 43.42
CA LEU A 2 -45.46 12.70 43.95
C LEU A 2 -45.59 12.36 45.46
N GLN A 3 -46.26 13.18 46.26
CA GLN A 3 -46.54 12.88 47.67
C GLN A 3 -47.61 11.79 47.87
N THR A 4 -48.60 11.72 46.97
CA THR A 4 -49.70 10.75 47.01
C THR A 4 -49.24 9.34 46.61
N ILE A 5 -48.12 9.24 45.89
CA ILE A 5 -47.44 7.98 45.55
C ILE A 5 -46.61 7.47 46.73
N ARG A 6 -46.04 8.37 47.54
CA ARG A 6 -45.21 8.00 48.71
C ARG A 6 -46.04 7.47 49.89
N GLU A 7 -47.28 7.93 50.07
CA GLU A 7 -48.15 7.49 51.19
C GLU A 7 -48.92 6.19 50.92
N LYS A 8 -49.03 5.73 49.67
CA LYS A 8 -49.63 4.42 49.34
C LYS A 8 -48.63 3.28 49.19
N PHE A 9 -47.33 3.57 49.29
CA PHE A 9 -46.23 2.61 49.15
C PHE A 9 -45.64 2.19 50.51
N THR A 10 -46.47 1.94 51.51
CA THR A 10 -46.03 1.36 52.78
C THR A 10 -46.92 0.19 53.18
N GLY A 11 -46.31 -0.98 53.36
CA GLY A 11 -46.99 -2.24 53.60
C GLY A 11 -46.76 -3.23 52.46
N TRP A 12 -47.12 -4.50 52.71
CA TRP A 12 -46.88 -5.72 51.93
C TRP A 12 -46.77 -5.60 50.39
N ILE A 13 -47.47 -4.65 49.76
CA ILE A 13 -47.39 -4.33 48.33
C ILE A 13 -45.98 -3.86 47.90
N ALA A 14 -45.30 -3.05 48.72
CA ALA A 14 -43.91 -2.64 48.44
C ALA A 14 -42.93 -3.82 48.54
N ALA A 15 -43.16 -4.74 49.48
CA ALA A 15 -42.38 -5.97 49.61
C ALA A 15 -42.66 -6.95 48.46
N LEU A 16 -43.87 -6.95 47.90
CA LEU A 16 -44.25 -7.77 46.76
C LEU A 16 -43.62 -7.25 45.46
N ILE A 17 -43.56 -5.92 45.27
CA ILE A 17 -42.89 -5.30 44.12
C ILE A 17 -41.37 -5.43 44.22
N ILE A 18 -40.78 -5.19 45.39
CA ILE A 18 -39.34 -5.41 45.59
C ILE A 18 -39.01 -6.90 45.48
N GLY A 19 -39.85 -7.80 45.99
CA GLY A 19 -39.71 -9.24 45.79
C GLY A 19 -39.78 -9.63 44.32
N ALA A 20 -40.71 -9.07 43.55
CA ALA A 20 -40.83 -9.31 42.11
C ALA A 20 -39.66 -8.73 41.32
N ILE A 21 -39.15 -7.55 41.69
CA ILE A 21 -37.96 -6.95 41.07
C ILE A 21 -36.69 -7.72 41.45
N SER A 22 -36.57 -8.19 42.69
CA SER A 22 -35.45 -9.04 43.14
C SER A 22 -35.50 -10.42 42.49
N VAL A 23 -36.68 -11.01 42.30
CA VAL A 23 -36.84 -12.27 41.55
C VAL A 23 -36.55 -12.04 40.07
N ALA A 24 -36.98 -10.91 39.48
CA ALA A 24 -36.63 -10.56 38.11
C ALA A 24 -35.12 -10.29 37.94
N LEU A 25 -34.45 -9.66 38.91
CA LEU A 25 -33.00 -9.45 38.93
C LEU A 25 -32.24 -10.76 39.16
N VAL A 26 -32.73 -11.67 40.02
CA VAL A 26 -32.13 -13.00 40.21
C VAL A 26 -32.36 -13.91 39.00
N ILE A 27 -33.47 -13.75 38.26
CA ILE A 27 -33.70 -14.48 37.01
C ILE A 27 -32.90 -13.85 35.85
N SER A 28 -32.75 -12.53 35.82
CA SER A 28 -32.05 -11.80 34.75
C SER A 28 -30.53 -11.73 34.94
N PHE A 29 -30.00 -11.83 36.17
CA PHE A 29 -28.57 -11.77 36.49
C PHE A 29 -28.06 -12.96 37.33
N GLY A 30 -28.94 -13.71 38.00
CA GLY A 30 -28.56 -14.90 38.78
C GLY A 30 -28.46 -16.19 37.95
N ASN A 31 -28.70 -16.13 36.64
CA ASN A 31 -28.52 -17.23 35.68
C ASN A 31 -27.49 -16.93 34.57
N MET A 32 -26.65 -15.90 34.73
CA MET A 32 -25.40 -15.80 33.95
C MET A 32 -24.38 -16.75 34.58
N ASN A 33 -24.49 -18.05 34.28
CA ASN A 33 -23.35 -18.99 34.24
C ASN A 33 -23.68 -20.43 33.83
N GLN A 34 -24.91 -20.80 33.45
CA GLN A 34 -25.21 -22.20 33.05
C GLN A 34 -26.32 -22.33 31.99
N THR A 35 -26.22 -21.61 30.88
CA THR A 35 -26.70 -22.17 29.61
C THR A 35 -25.49 -22.88 29.02
N PRO A 36 -25.49 -24.22 28.84
CA PRO A 36 -24.48 -24.81 27.98
C PRO A 36 -24.65 -24.11 26.64
N LEU A 37 -23.61 -23.42 26.16
CA LEU A 37 -23.50 -23.13 24.75
C LEU A 37 -23.68 -24.50 24.09
N GLU A 38 -24.71 -24.69 23.26
CA GLU A 38 -24.64 -25.78 22.30
C GLU A 38 -23.31 -25.54 21.57
N GLU A 39 -22.36 -26.46 21.74
CA GLU A 39 -21.12 -26.47 21.00
C GLU A 39 -21.51 -26.72 19.54
N ASP A 40 -21.90 -25.67 18.83
CA ASP A 40 -22.23 -25.74 17.41
C ASP A 40 -20.96 -26.22 16.70
N VAL A 41 -20.96 -27.49 16.33
CA VAL A 41 -19.88 -28.12 15.57
C VAL A 41 -19.93 -27.55 14.16
N VAL A 42 -18.92 -26.79 13.79
CA VAL A 42 -18.81 -26.15 12.48
C VAL A 42 -17.98 -26.97 11.50
N ILE A 43 -17.01 -27.74 12.01
CA ILE A 43 -16.12 -28.59 11.21
C ILE A 43 -15.91 -29.91 11.98
N THR A 44 -15.88 -31.03 11.26
CA THR A 44 -15.50 -32.33 11.83
C THR A 44 -14.26 -32.85 11.09
N VAL A 45 -13.21 -33.20 11.84
CA VAL A 45 -11.95 -33.73 11.32
C VAL A 45 -11.69 -35.08 11.99
N ASN A 46 -11.76 -36.17 11.22
CA ASN A 46 -11.82 -37.54 11.76
C ASN A 46 -12.97 -37.66 12.78
N ASP A 47 -12.66 -38.08 14.02
CA ASP A 47 -13.61 -38.18 15.14
C ASP A 47 -13.57 -36.95 16.07
N LYS A 48 -12.87 -35.87 15.68
CA LYS A 48 -12.75 -34.62 16.46
C LYS A 48 -13.69 -33.55 15.89
N GLU A 49 -14.53 -33.00 16.75
CA GLU A 49 -15.43 -31.90 16.45
C GLU A 49 -14.75 -30.56 16.77
N ILE A 50 -14.84 -29.62 15.84
CA ILE A 50 -14.35 -28.24 15.98
C ILE A 50 -15.57 -27.36 16.13
N THR A 51 -15.61 -26.62 17.23
CA THR A 51 -16.75 -25.79 17.60
C THR A 51 -16.68 -24.41 16.94
N LEU A 52 -17.82 -23.72 16.91
CA LEU A 52 -17.89 -22.32 16.49
C LEU A 52 -16.98 -21.39 17.32
N ILE A 53 -16.69 -21.77 18.58
CA ILE A 53 -15.79 -21.02 19.44
C ILE A 53 -14.35 -21.15 18.93
N ASP A 54 -13.91 -22.38 18.65
CA ASP A 54 -12.58 -22.65 18.10
C ASP A 54 -12.37 -21.91 16.77
N TYR A 55 -13.39 -21.89 15.91
CA TYR A 55 -13.36 -21.16 14.65
C TYR A 55 -13.19 -19.66 14.83
N ARG A 56 -13.96 -19.05 15.75
CA ARG A 56 -13.87 -17.60 16.00
C ARG A 56 -12.54 -17.19 16.61
N GLU A 57 -11.97 -18.02 17.46
CA GLU A 57 -10.65 -17.77 18.05
C GLU A 57 -9.57 -17.80 16.96
N GLU A 58 -9.56 -18.81 16.08
CA GLU A 58 -8.61 -18.87 14.97
C GLU A 58 -8.81 -17.72 13.99
N TYR A 59 -10.07 -17.42 13.61
CA TYR A 59 -10.38 -16.30 12.72
C TYR A 59 -9.87 -14.97 13.27
N THR A 60 -10.08 -14.72 14.57
CA THR A 60 -9.59 -13.51 15.24
C THR A 60 -8.06 -13.45 15.25
N SER A 61 -7.40 -14.59 15.47
CA SER A 61 -5.92 -14.69 15.40
C SER A 61 -5.40 -14.36 14.00
N GLN A 62 -6.03 -14.90 12.95
CA GLN A 62 -5.67 -14.59 11.56
C GLN A 62 -5.93 -13.12 11.22
N LEU A 63 -7.06 -12.56 11.65
CA LEU A 63 -7.40 -11.17 11.46
C LEU A 63 -6.32 -10.24 12.04
N LEU A 64 -5.86 -10.51 13.28
CA LEU A 64 -4.81 -9.73 13.93
C LEU A 64 -3.48 -9.78 13.15
N GLN A 65 -3.09 -10.93 12.59
CA GLN A 65 -1.88 -11.05 11.77
C GLN A 65 -1.98 -10.22 10.48
N PHE A 66 -3.15 -10.20 9.84
CA PHE A 66 -3.38 -9.34 8.68
C PHE A 66 -3.38 -7.85 9.05
N GLN A 67 -3.89 -7.48 10.23
CA GLN A 67 -3.83 -6.10 10.73
C GLN A 67 -2.41 -5.63 11.01
N GLU A 68 -1.49 -6.51 11.41
CA GLU A 68 -0.06 -6.15 11.57
C GLU A 68 0.60 -5.77 10.24
N VAL A 69 0.16 -6.36 9.12
CA VAL A 69 0.74 -6.12 7.79
C VAL A 69 0.05 -4.97 7.06
N PHE A 70 -1.28 -4.90 7.12
CA PHE A 70 -2.10 -3.97 6.35
C PHE A 70 -2.65 -2.80 7.17
N GLY A 71 -2.42 -2.77 8.48
CA GLY A 71 -3.00 -1.78 9.38
C GLY A 71 -4.48 -2.02 9.66
N ASN A 72 -5.21 -0.97 10.06
CA ASN A 72 -6.59 -1.10 10.52
C ASN A 72 -7.63 -1.27 9.40
N GLU A 73 -7.27 -1.03 8.14
CA GLU A 73 -8.16 -1.13 6.97
C GLU A 73 -7.82 -2.37 6.16
N ILE A 74 -8.51 -3.48 6.43
CA ILE A 74 -8.39 -4.71 5.65
C ILE A 74 -9.36 -4.63 4.47
N PRO A 75 -8.88 -4.75 3.21
CA PRO A 75 -9.76 -4.81 2.04
C PRO A 75 -10.82 -5.92 2.16
N GLU A 76 -12.06 -5.62 1.80
CA GLU A 76 -13.18 -6.58 1.83
C GLU A 76 -12.89 -7.84 1.00
N SER A 77 -12.11 -7.69 -0.09
CA SER A 77 -11.65 -8.81 -0.92
C SER A 77 -10.83 -9.87 -0.16
N LEU A 78 -10.22 -9.52 0.98
CA LEU A 78 -9.43 -10.45 1.80
C LEU A 78 -10.26 -11.16 2.86
N GLU A 79 -11.50 -10.76 3.11
CA GLU A 79 -12.33 -11.40 4.14
C GLU A 79 -12.47 -12.91 3.89
N PHE A 80 -12.78 -13.28 2.64
CA PHE A 80 -12.89 -14.69 2.25
C PHE A 80 -11.56 -15.44 2.44
N THR A 81 -10.43 -14.81 2.08
CA THR A 81 -9.09 -15.40 2.26
C THR A 81 -8.75 -15.64 3.72
N ILE A 82 -9.12 -14.71 4.62
CA ILE A 82 -8.90 -14.86 6.07
C ILE A 82 -9.77 -15.98 6.63
N GLN A 83 -11.05 -16.06 6.20
CA GLN A 83 -11.95 -17.14 6.59
C GLN A 83 -11.46 -18.52 6.11
N GLU A 84 -10.96 -18.60 4.87
CA GLU A 84 -10.37 -19.82 4.30
C GLU A 84 -9.12 -20.23 5.06
N SER A 85 -8.19 -19.30 5.30
CA SER A 85 -6.95 -19.55 6.04
C SER A 85 -7.22 -20.03 7.48
N ALA A 86 -8.17 -19.41 8.19
CA ALA A 86 -8.56 -19.85 9.53
C ALA A 86 -9.13 -21.28 9.53
N THR A 87 -9.95 -21.61 8.53
CA THR A 87 -10.51 -22.96 8.34
C THR A 87 -9.40 -23.98 8.10
N GLU A 88 -8.50 -23.71 7.15
CA GLU A 88 -7.39 -24.60 6.82
C GLU A 88 -6.44 -24.81 8.00
N ASN A 89 -6.12 -23.75 8.74
CA ASN A 89 -5.25 -23.82 9.91
C ASN A 89 -5.86 -24.69 11.02
N LEU A 90 -7.17 -24.57 11.28
CA LEU A 90 -7.84 -25.43 12.26
C LEU A 90 -7.87 -26.90 11.84
N ILE A 91 -8.15 -27.17 10.57
CA ILE A 91 -8.13 -28.53 10.03
C ILE A 91 -6.72 -29.11 10.16
N MET A 92 -5.69 -28.38 9.72
CA MET A 92 -4.30 -28.80 9.78
C MET A 92 -3.83 -29.03 11.21
N LYS A 93 -4.11 -28.09 12.13
CA LYS A 93 -3.79 -28.22 13.56
C LYS A 93 -4.44 -29.47 14.16
N THR A 94 -5.70 -29.73 13.84
CA THR A 94 -6.44 -30.89 14.33
C THR A 94 -5.86 -32.20 13.79
N LEU A 95 -5.56 -32.27 12.49
CA LEU A 95 -4.93 -33.43 11.86
C LEU A 95 -3.54 -33.72 12.43
N LEU A 96 -2.71 -32.68 12.60
CA LEU A 96 -1.36 -32.82 13.15
C LEU A 96 -1.42 -33.27 14.61
N ASN A 97 -2.31 -32.69 15.42
CA ASN A 97 -2.50 -33.08 16.81
C ASN A 97 -2.94 -34.55 16.93
N ASP A 98 -3.93 -34.96 16.12
CA ASP A 98 -4.37 -36.35 16.05
C ASP A 98 -3.24 -37.32 15.65
N TYR A 99 -2.44 -36.93 14.66
CA TYR A 99 -1.31 -37.74 14.19
C TYR A 99 -0.21 -37.87 15.25
N VAL A 100 0.23 -36.76 15.86
CA VAL A 100 1.31 -36.81 16.87
C VAL A 100 0.90 -37.60 18.11
N ASP A 101 -0.38 -37.51 18.50
CA ASP A 101 -0.94 -38.30 19.60
C ASP A 101 -0.92 -39.79 19.28
N ALA A 102 -1.43 -40.17 18.09
CA ALA A 102 -1.51 -41.55 17.61
C ALA A 102 -0.14 -42.20 17.40
N GLN A 103 0.85 -41.44 16.92
CA GLN A 103 2.23 -41.92 16.72
C GLN A 103 3.08 -41.90 18.00
N GLY A 104 2.51 -41.49 19.13
CA GLY A 104 3.20 -41.55 20.42
C GLY A 104 4.24 -40.46 20.65
N TYR A 105 4.19 -39.33 19.93
CA TYR A 105 5.01 -38.16 20.23
C TYR A 105 4.62 -37.62 21.61
N ARG A 106 5.58 -37.38 22.48
CA ARG A 106 5.35 -36.90 23.85
C ARG A 106 6.43 -35.89 24.23
N VAL A 107 6.02 -34.89 24.98
CA VAL A 107 6.91 -33.87 25.55
C VAL A 107 6.72 -33.88 27.06
N SER A 108 7.82 -33.95 27.80
CA SER A 108 7.76 -34.08 29.25
C SER A 108 7.31 -32.76 29.90
N PRO A 109 6.58 -32.80 31.02
CA PRO A 109 6.22 -31.59 31.77
C PRO A 109 7.43 -30.76 32.19
N GLU A 110 8.56 -31.40 32.49
CA GLU A 110 9.80 -30.74 32.90
C GLU A 110 10.37 -29.89 31.76
N PHE A 111 10.30 -30.37 30.51
CA PHE A 111 10.77 -29.63 29.34
C PHE A 111 9.85 -28.43 29.03
N VAL A 112 8.53 -28.59 29.19
CA VAL A 112 7.58 -27.47 29.08
C VAL A 112 7.89 -26.41 30.14
N ALA A 113 8.13 -26.83 31.39
CA ALA A 113 8.49 -25.93 32.48
C ALA A 113 9.83 -25.22 32.21
N GLU A 114 10.84 -25.93 31.72
CA GLU A 114 12.13 -25.36 31.33
C GLU A 114 11.96 -24.26 30.29
N LEU A 115 11.19 -24.50 29.22
CA LEU A 115 10.93 -23.50 28.19
C LEU A 115 10.17 -22.27 28.72
N ILE A 116 9.19 -22.47 29.59
CA ILE A 116 8.45 -21.35 30.22
C ILE A 116 9.39 -20.53 31.10
N THR A 117 10.20 -21.18 31.93
CA THR A 117 11.11 -20.49 32.87
C THR A 117 12.30 -19.82 32.20
N THR A 118 12.70 -20.28 31.02
CA THR A 118 13.78 -19.68 30.23
C THR A 118 13.31 -18.64 29.22
N ASN A 119 11.99 -18.50 29.00
CA ASN A 119 11.43 -17.51 28.09
C ASN A 119 11.64 -16.08 28.61
N PRO A 120 12.38 -15.21 27.88
CA PRO A 120 12.66 -13.84 28.31
C PRO A 120 11.40 -12.99 28.56
N ASN A 121 10.31 -13.24 27.84
CA ASN A 121 9.05 -12.50 27.99
C ASN A 121 8.37 -12.78 29.34
N PHE A 122 8.73 -13.87 30.02
CA PHE A 122 8.23 -14.22 31.35
C PHE A 122 9.25 -13.96 32.47
N GLN A 123 10.40 -13.36 32.14
CA GLN A 123 11.40 -12.94 33.12
C GLN A 123 11.11 -11.52 33.62
N LEU A 124 11.42 -11.26 34.89
CA LEU A 124 11.36 -9.93 35.49
C LEU A 124 12.55 -9.76 36.44
N GLY A 125 13.49 -8.87 36.10
CA GLY A 125 14.75 -8.76 36.84
C GLY A 125 15.71 -9.92 36.52
N GLU A 126 16.27 -10.57 37.54
CA GLU A 126 17.30 -11.63 37.38
C GLU A 126 16.75 -13.05 37.09
N GLY A 127 15.49 -13.20 36.66
CA GLY A 127 14.97 -14.51 36.25
C GLY A 127 13.46 -14.62 36.12
N PHE A 128 12.98 -15.87 35.99
CA PHE A 128 11.56 -16.19 35.88
C PHE A 128 10.77 -15.70 37.10
N ASN A 129 9.67 -14.99 36.82
CA ASN A 129 8.74 -14.54 37.85
C ASN A 129 7.35 -15.12 37.58
N ARG A 130 6.87 -15.98 38.49
CA ARG A 130 5.58 -16.67 38.34
C ARG A 130 4.38 -15.71 38.33
N GLU A 131 4.43 -14.65 39.11
CA GLU A 131 3.35 -13.65 39.20
C GLU A 131 3.26 -12.85 37.91
N ASN A 132 4.42 -12.48 37.33
CA ASN A 132 4.50 -11.84 36.01
C ASN A 132 3.96 -12.76 34.90
N TYR A 133 4.39 -14.03 34.88
CA TYR A 133 3.87 -15.03 33.95
C TYR A 133 2.34 -15.15 34.03
N GLN A 134 1.78 -15.27 35.24
CA GLN A 134 0.34 -15.35 35.44
C GLN A 134 -0.39 -14.06 35.05
N ALA A 135 0.20 -12.89 35.34
CA ALA A 135 -0.36 -11.60 34.95
C ALA A 135 -0.41 -11.43 33.42
N ILE A 136 0.65 -11.83 32.71
CA ILE A 136 0.71 -11.80 31.25
C ILE A 136 -0.37 -12.70 30.65
N LEU A 137 -0.46 -13.96 31.08
CA LEU A 137 -1.50 -14.87 30.58
C LEU A 137 -2.92 -14.36 30.87
N THR A 138 -3.14 -13.80 32.07
CA THR A 138 -4.44 -13.22 32.44
C THR A 138 -4.79 -12.01 31.56
N SER A 139 -3.81 -11.16 31.23
CA SER A 139 -4.01 -10.02 30.33
C SER A 139 -4.40 -10.44 28.91
N GLN A 140 -4.00 -11.64 28.49
CA GLN A 140 -4.33 -12.25 27.20
C GLN A 140 -5.60 -13.12 27.25
N GLY A 141 -6.24 -13.25 28.41
CA GLY A 141 -7.42 -14.09 28.59
C GLY A 141 -7.14 -15.60 28.59
N VAL A 142 -5.87 -16.02 28.69
CA VAL A 142 -5.45 -17.43 28.60
C VAL A 142 -5.21 -18.01 30.00
N SER A 143 -5.71 -19.22 30.27
CA SER A 143 -5.41 -19.92 31.53
C SER A 143 -4.03 -20.60 31.49
N GLN A 144 -3.37 -20.73 32.64
CA GLN A 144 -2.09 -21.44 32.74
C GLN A 144 -2.15 -22.87 32.16
N SER A 145 -3.23 -23.61 32.47
CA SER A 145 -3.40 -24.99 31.98
C SER A 145 -3.59 -25.06 30.48
N GLN A 146 -4.28 -24.08 29.91
CA GLN A 146 -4.49 -23.98 28.47
C GLN A 146 -3.15 -23.70 27.77
N TYR A 147 -2.44 -22.66 28.20
CA TYR A 147 -1.14 -22.29 27.66
C TYR A 147 -0.12 -23.44 27.70
N GLU A 148 0.00 -24.13 28.85
CA GLU A 148 0.91 -25.28 28.98
C GLU A 148 0.51 -26.47 28.08
N THR A 149 -0.78 -26.65 27.83
CA THR A 149 -1.30 -27.69 26.93
C THR A 149 -1.01 -27.35 25.48
N ASP A 150 -1.28 -26.11 25.07
CA ASP A 150 -1.01 -25.63 23.72
C ASP A 150 0.48 -25.67 23.40
N LEU A 151 1.32 -25.20 24.33
CA LEU A 151 2.78 -25.27 24.20
C LEU A 151 3.25 -26.72 24.05
N ARG A 152 2.66 -27.67 24.81
CA ARG A 152 3.00 -29.09 24.67
C ARG A 152 2.65 -29.64 23.29
N ILE A 153 1.45 -29.36 22.79
CA ILE A 153 0.99 -29.79 21.45
C ILE A 153 1.91 -29.20 20.38
N GLN A 154 2.22 -27.90 20.48
CA GLN A 154 3.13 -27.23 19.55
C GLN A 154 4.53 -27.88 19.54
N LEU A 155 5.05 -28.28 20.70
CA LEU A 155 6.35 -28.96 20.80
C LEU A 155 6.31 -30.37 20.19
N GLN A 156 5.22 -31.11 20.35
CA GLN A 156 5.03 -32.42 19.72
C GLN A 156 5.00 -32.29 18.18
N ILE A 157 4.25 -31.32 17.65
CA ILE A 157 4.20 -31.02 16.21
C ILE A 157 5.57 -30.58 15.69
N ASN A 158 6.29 -29.74 16.45
CA ASN A 158 7.65 -29.34 16.09
C ASN A 158 8.62 -30.52 16.03
N GLN A 159 8.49 -31.51 16.92
CA GLN A 159 9.31 -32.71 16.89
C GLN A 159 9.08 -33.52 15.62
N LEU A 160 7.80 -33.69 15.20
CA LEU A 160 7.46 -34.31 13.93
C LEU A 160 8.08 -33.55 12.74
N ARG A 161 7.87 -32.22 12.69
CA ARG A 161 8.38 -31.37 11.62
C ARG A 161 9.90 -31.43 11.52
N ARG A 162 10.60 -31.34 12.66
CA ARG A 162 12.06 -31.49 12.71
C ARG A 162 12.50 -32.87 12.25
N GLY A 163 11.82 -33.93 12.67
CA GLY A 163 12.11 -35.29 12.21
C GLY A 163 12.04 -35.41 10.69
N LEU A 164 11.02 -34.83 10.06
CA LEU A 164 10.89 -34.80 8.60
C LEU A 164 12.00 -33.97 7.93
N ILE A 165 12.27 -32.76 8.43
CA ILE A 165 13.30 -31.88 7.84
C ILE A 165 14.70 -32.49 8.01
N GLU A 166 15.05 -32.97 9.20
CA GLU A 166 16.36 -33.52 9.52
C GLU A 166 16.62 -34.89 8.88
N SER A 167 15.56 -35.63 8.54
CA SER A 167 15.67 -36.89 7.78
C SER A 167 15.55 -36.69 6.27
N SER A 168 15.08 -35.53 5.82
CA SER A 168 15.09 -35.19 4.41
C SER A 168 16.54 -35.00 3.94
N PHE A 169 16.89 -35.63 2.83
CA PHE A 169 18.17 -35.43 2.18
C PHE A 169 17.94 -35.31 0.68
N ILE A 170 18.76 -34.49 0.04
CA ILE A 170 18.89 -34.45 -1.41
C ILE A 170 20.22 -35.09 -1.77
N THR A 171 20.22 -36.00 -2.73
CA THR A 171 21.48 -36.54 -3.23
C THR A 171 22.22 -35.48 -4.05
N PRO A 172 23.56 -35.50 -4.09
CA PRO A 172 24.31 -34.62 -4.97
C PRO A 172 23.89 -34.72 -6.45
N SER A 173 23.38 -35.88 -6.90
CA SER A 173 22.84 -36.04 -8.27
C SER A 173 21.51 -35.33 -8.47
N GLU A 174 20.59 -35.39 -7.50
CA GLU A 174 19.29 -34.70 -7.59
C GLU A 174 19.49 -33.20 -7.53
N PHE A 175 20.36 -32.71 -6.63
CA PHE A 175 20.69 -31.29 -6.56
C PHE A 175 21.33 -30.78 -7.85
N ARG A 176 22.31 -31.53 -8.39
CA ARG A 176 22.91 -31.19 -9.68
C ARG A 176 21.87 -31.18 -10.78
N LYS A 177 20.98 -32.16 -10.85
CA LYS A 177 19.96 -32.22 -11.89
C LYS A 177 18.98 -31.04 -11.78
N PHE A 178 18.61 -30.66 -10.56
CA PHE A 178 17.80 -29.48 -10.31
C PHE A 178 18.50 -28.20 -10.82
N VAL A 179 19.77 -27.99 -10.47
CA VAL A 179 20.55 -26.84 -10.93
C VAL A 179 20.73 -26.85 -12.44
N GLU A 180 21.02 -28.01 -13.06
CA GLU A 180 21.12 -28.16 -14.51
C GLU A 180 19.82 -27.78 -15.22
N LEU A 181 18.67 -28.12 -14.64
CA LEU A 181 17.36 -27.77 -15.21
C LEU A 181 17.00 -26.29 -14.98
N GLN A 182 17.39 -25.72 -13.84
CA GLN A 182 17.16 -24.30 -13.51
C GLN A 182 18.07 -23.37 -14.33
N MET A 183 19.29 -23.80 -14.63
CA MET A 183 20.26 -23.08 -15.45
C MET A 183 20.23 -23.55 -16.92
N GLU A 184 19.18 -24.26 -17.33
CA GLU A 184 19.02 -24.67 -18.72
C GLU A 184 18.70 -23.44 -19.57
N GLU A 185 19.63 -23.08 -20.44
CA GLU A 185 19.44 -22.06 -21.47
C GLU A 185 19.21 -22.73 -22.82
N ARG A 186 18.22 -22.24 -23.55
CA ARG A 186 17.91 -22.72 -24.90
C ARG A 186 18.05 -21.58 -25.89
N GLY A 187 18.90 -21.79 -26.88
CA GLY A 187 18.91 -21.00 -28.10
C GLY A 187 18.04 -21.63 -29.17
N GLY A 188 17.61 -20.82 -30.13
CA GLY A 188 16.81 -21.28 -31.25
C GLY A 188 16.83 -20.31 -32.42
N GLN A 189 16.28 -20.79 -33.54
CA GLN A 189 16.10 -19.99 -34.75
C GLN A 189 14.62 -19.91 -35.09
N TYR A 190 14.19 -18.78 -35.63
CA TYR A 190 12.83 -18.61 -36.13
C TYR A 190 12.81 -17.76 -37.39
N LEU A 191 11.79 -17.98 -38.22
CA LEU A 191 11.46 -17.17 -39.37
C LEU A 191 10.14 -16.47 -39.07
N LEU A 192 10.13 -15.14 -39.07
CA LEU A 192 8.89 -14.39 -38.94
C LEU A 192 8.27 -14.24 -40.32
N ILE A 193 7.01 -14.64 -40.47
CA ILE A 193 6.25 -14.51 -41.72
C ILE A 193 5.28 -13.33 -41.55
N PRO A 194 5.55 -12.15 -42.13
CA PRO A 194 4.62 -11.02 -42.05
C PRO A 194 3.37 -11.34 -42.86
N SER A 195 2.19 -11.37 -42.21
CA SER A 195 0.92 -11.55 -42.92
C SER A 195 0.69 -10.47 -43.98
N SER A 196 1.16 -9.25 -43.75
CA SER A 196 1.09 -8.14 -44.70
C SER A 196 1.62 -8.46 -46.11
N ASN A 197 2.57 -9.39 -46.24
CA ASN A 197 3.13 -9.82 -47.52
C ASN A 197 2.11 -10.57 -48.40
N PHE A 198 0.98 -10.99 -47.84
CA PHE A 198 -0.08 -11.73 -48.52
C PHE A 198 -1.32 -10.88 -48.82
N SER A 199 -1.33 -9.60 -48.42
CA SER A 199 -2.47 -8.70 -48.63
C SER A 199 -2.89 -8.57 -50.09
N ASP A 200 -1.94 -8.47 -51.02
CA ASP A 200 -2.20 -8.41 -52.47
C ASP A 200 -2.79 -9.71 -53.06
N GLN A 201 -2.74 -10.82 -52.32
CA GLN A 201 -3.27 -12.11 -52.74
C GLN A 201 -4.72 -12.31 -52.27
N VAL A 202 -5.19 -11.49 -51.33
CA VAL A 202 -6.57 -11.54 -50.83
C VAL A 202 -7.50 -10.97 -51.89
N ILE A 203 -8.47 -11.77 -52.32
CA ILE A 203 -9.53 -11.36 -53.22
C ILE A 203 -10.82 -11.30 -52.40
N LEU A 204 -11.18 -10.10 -51.99
CA LEU A 204 -12.42 -9.84 -51.25
C LEU A 204 -13.53 -9.40 -52.18
N ASP A 205 -14.68 -10.07 -52.09
CA ASP A 205 -15.89 -9.62 -52.76
C ASP A 205 -16.77 -8.74 -51.85
N ASN A 206 -17.80 -8.12 -52.43
CA ASN A 206 -18.71 -7.25 -51.67
C ASN A 206 -19.70 -8.05 -50.81
N GLU A 207 -19.92 -9.33 -51.11
CA GLU A 207 -20.82 -10.21 -50.36
C GLU A 207 -20.19 -10.58 -49.02
N GLU A 208 -18.88 -10.84 -48.99
CA GLU A 208 -18.10 -11.08 -47.77
C GLU A 208 -18.12 -9.88 -46.83
N VAL A 209 -17.89 -8.67 -47.35
CA VAL A 209 -17.96 -7.43 -46.56
C VAL A 209 -19.36 -7.21 -45.98
N SER A 210 -20.41 -7.42 -46.79
CA SER A 210 -21.80 -7.29 -46.33
C SER A 210 -22.17 -8.36 -45.29
N THR A 211 -21.66 -9.58 -45.45
CA THR A 211 -21.88 -10.69 -44.51
C THR A 211 -21.19 -10.38 -43.19
N PHE A 212 -19.93 -9.98 -43.21
CA PHE A 212 -19.17 -9.61 -42.03
C PHE A 212 -19.86 -8.48 -41.24
N TYR A 213 -20.32 -7.43 -41.93
CA TYR A 213 -21.08 -6.34 -41.31
C TYR A 213 -22.37 -6.83 -40.63
N THR A 214 -23.12 -7.71 -41.30
CA THR A 214 -24.39 -8.25 -40.78
C THR A 214 -24.17 -9.16 -39.58
N GLU A 215 -23.11 -9.97 -39.59
CA GLU A 215 -22.77 -10.88 -38.49
C GLU A 215 -22.15 -10.15 -37.29
N ASN A 216 -21.51 -9.00 -37.52
CA ASN A 216 -20.78 -8.23 -36.49
C ASN A 216 -21.38 -6.84 -36.24
N THR A 217 -22.67 -6.66 -36.46
CA THR A 217 -23.34 -5.34 -36.40
C THR A 217 -23.11 -4.61 -35.07
N ASN A 218 -23.02 -5.33 -33.95
CA ASN A 218 -22.77 -4.74 -32.62
C ASN A 218 -21.38 -4.08 -32.51
N SER A 219 -20.39 -4.55 -33.27
CA SER A 219 -19.03 -4.00 -33.29
C SER A 219 -18.96 -2.65 -34.03
N PHE A 220 -19.99 -2.33 -34.81
CA PHE A 220 -20.06 -1.11 -35.62
C PHE A 220 -21.04 -0.09 -35.05
N MET A 221 -21.27 -0.10 -33.74
CA MET A 221 -22.05 0.94 -33.08
C MET A 221 -21.20 2.20 -32.86
N THR A 222 -21.83 3.36 -32.86
CA THR A 222 -21.23 4.57 -32.26
C THR A 222 -21.08 4.37 -30.76
N GLU A 223 -20.19 5.14 -30.13
CA GLU A 223 -20.14 5.18 -28.68
C GLU A 223 -21.39 5.88 -28.13
N GLU A 224 -21.69 5.60 -26.85
CA GLU A 224 -22.65 6.38 -26.09
C GLU A 224 -22.07 7.77 -25.82
N GLU A 225 -22.80 8.81 -26.19
CA GLU A 225 -22.35 10.20 -26.06
C GLU A 225 -23.32 11.03 -25.21
N ILE A 226 -22.77 11.94 -24.43
CA ILE A 226 -23.52 12.99 -23.72
C ILE A 226 -22.99 14.38 -24.08
N ASP A 227 -23.88 15.37 -24.04
CA ASP A 227 -23.51 16.78 -24.00
C ASP A 227 -23.67 17.25 -22.56
N VAL A 228 -22.67 17.96 -22.05
CA VAL A 228 -22.56 18.36 -20.65
C VAL A 228 -22.38 19.86 -20.58
N GLU A 229 -23.11 20.50 -19.69
CA GLU A 229 -22.77 21.83 -19.21
C GLU A 229 -22.22 21.77 -17.79
N TYR A 230 -21.41 22.74 -17.41
CA TYR A 230 -20.78 22.74 -16.10
C TYR A 230 -20.46 24.16 -15.62
N LEU A 231 -20.40 24.28 -14.29
CA LEU A 231 -19.85 25.42 -13.57
C LEU A 231 -18.54 24.97 -12.93
N SER A 232 -17.51 25.82 -13.01
CA SER A 232 -16.23 25.58 -12.36
C SER A 232 -15.78 26.85 -11.65
N ILE A 233 -15.28 26.69 -10.42
CA ILE A 233 -14.60 27.77 -9.69
C ILE A 233 -13.18 27.29 -9.40
N ASP A 234 -12.20 28.01 -9.94
CA ASP A 234 -10.78 27.76 -9.73
C ASP A 234 -10.26 28.61 -8.57
N ILE A 235 -9.42 28.03 -7.70
CA ILE A 235 -8.79 28.76 -6.61
C ILE A 235 -7.93 29.93 -7.12
N GLU A 236 -7.32 29.81 -8.31
CA GLU A 236 -6.49 30.86 -8.90
C GLU A 236 -7.30 32.10 -9.26
N ASP A 237 -8.57 31.93 -9.63
CA ASP A 237 -9.49 33.06 -9.87
C ASP A 237 -9.88 33.72 -8.56
N ILE A 238 -10.10 32.94 -7.49
CA ILE A 238 -10.36 33.47 -6.15
C ILE A 238 -9.19 34.33 -5.68
N VAL A 239 -7.96 33.80 -5.75
CA VAL A 239 -6.73 34.50 -5.32
C VAL A 239 -6.57 35.86 -6.00
N GLN A 240 -6.95 35.99 -7.28
CA GLN A 240 -6.85 37.26 -8.03
C GLN A 240 -7.81 38.34 -7.52
N ASP A 241 -9.00 37.93 -7.06
CA ASP A 241 -10.04 38.82 -6.57
C ASP A 241 -9.94 39.09 -5.06
N MET A 242 -9.03 38.42 -4.36
CA MET A 242 -8.85 38.57 -2.92
C MET A 242 -8.23 39.92 -2.55
N GLU A 243 -8.91 40.66 -1.67
CA GLU A 243 -8.35 41.83 -1.01
C GLU A 243 -7.94 41.51 0.43
N PHE A 244 -6.66 41.65 0.74
CA PHE A 244 -6.13 41.60 2.10
C PHE A 244 -5.08 42.68 2.30
N SER A 245 -4.85 43.08 3.55
CA SER A 245 -3.89 44.13 3.87
C SER A 245 -2.54 43.55 4.29
N LYS A 246 -1.48 44.36 4.15
CA LYS A 246 -0.16 44.02 4.73
C LYS A 246 -0.26 43.74 6.24
N SER A 247 -1.18 44.40 6.95
CA SER A 247 -1.38 44.18 8.38
C SER A 247 -1.87 42.76 8.69
N ASP A 248 -2.62 42.14 7.77
CA ASP A 248 -3.15 40.79 7.94
C ASP A 248 -2.02 39.76 7.79
N VAL A 249 -1.14 39.94 6.80
CA VAL A 249 0.06 39.11 6.61
C VAL A 249 1.03 39.27 7.80
N GLU A 250 1.20 40.49 8.32
CA GLU A 250 2.00 40.71 9.53
C GLU A 250 1.41 40.04 10.78
N GLN A 251 0.08 39.97 10.88
CA GLN A 251 -0.61 39.27 11.96
C GLN A 251 -0.43 37.75 11.82
N TYR A 252 -0.62 37.23 10.61
CA TYR A 252 -0.36 35.82 10.29
C TYR A 252 1.06 35.40 10.66
N TYR A 253 2.06 36.21 10.32
CA TYR A 253 3.46 36.00 10.73
C TYR A 253 3.63 35.93 12.25
N LYS A 254 3.00 36.85 13.00
CA LYS A 254 3.11 36.88 14.47
C LYS A 254 2.49 35.65 15.13
N GLU A 255 1.35 35.20 14.61
CA GLU A 255 0.65 34.02 15.10
C GLU A 255 1.40 32.72 14.80
N ASN A 256 2.20 32.71 13.73
CA ASN A 256 2.94 31.55 13.24
C ASN A 256 4.47 31.69 13.42
N ILE A 257 4.94 32.62 14.26
CA ILE A 257 6.37 33.00 14.34
C ILE A 257 7.32 31.86 14.67
N ASP A 258 6.84 30.82 15.35
CA ASP A 258 7.65 29.64 15.70
C ASP A 258 7.92 28.74 14.48
N ARG A 259 7.05 28.77 13.45
CA ARG A 259 7.27 28.08 12.16
C ARG A 259 8.35 28.77 11.32
N PHE A 260 8.56 30.07 11.51
CA PHE A 260 9.48 30.89 10.70
C PHE A 260 10.85 31.09 11.36
N ARG A 261 11.27 30.13 12.19
CA ARG A 261 12.63 30.06 12.72
C ARG A 261 13.47 29.21 11.78
N SER A 262 14.64 29.70 11.39
CA SER A 262 15.63 28.82 10.77
C SER A 262 16.09 27.79 11.81
N ASN A 263 16.42 26.58 11.37
CA ASN A 263 17.10 25.63 12.22
C ASN A 263 18.47 26.17 12.64
N GLU A 264 19.02 25.63 13.72
CA GLU A 264 20.44 25.83 13.99
C GLU A 264 21.26 25.05 12.97
N GLU A 265 22.35 25.67 12.48
CA GLU A 265 23.33 24.99 11.64
C GLU A 265 24.58 24.76 12.50
N ARG A 266 25.16 23.56 12.43
CA ARG A 266 26.44 23.24 13.08
C ARG A 266 27.50 23.01 12.04
N LYS A 267 28.62 23.71 12.16
CA LYS A 267 29.81 23.40 11.38
C LYS A 267 30.56 22.27 12.08
N SER A 268 30.97 21.24 11.33
CA SER A 268 31.65 20.10 11.93
C SER A 268 32.76 19.53 11.05
N SER A 269 33.68 18.84 11.71
CA SER A 269 34.73 18.05 11.09
C SER A 269 34.71 16.63 11.64
N HIS A 270 35.07 15.63 10.82
CA HIS A 270 35.13 14.25 11.29
C HIS A 270 36.36 13.46 10.81
N ILE A 271 36.62 12.34 11.49
CA ILE A 271 37.55 11.29 11.06
C ILE A 271 36.77 9.99 11.04
N LEU A 272 36.71 9.32 9.88
CA LEU A 272 36.06 8.03 9.70
C LEU A 272 37.12 6.93 9.60
N ILE A 273 36.95 5.84 10.36
CA ILE A 273 37.63 4.57 10.11
C ILE A 273 36.56 3.55 9.73
N SER A 274 36.59 3.12 8.48
CA SER A 274 35.69 2.13 7.92
C SER A 274 36.05 0.72 8.41
N PHE A 275 35.08 -0.18 8.41
CA PHE A 275 35.30 -1.61 8.64
C PHE A 275 34.46 -2.41 7.64
N ASP A 276 35.00 -3.52 7.18
CA ASP A 276 34.40 -4.42 6.18
C ASP A 276 34.86 -5.87 6.45
N ASP A 277 34.72 -6.76 5.47
CA ASP A 277 35.17 -8.15 5.62
C ASP A 277 36.71 -8.28 5.76
N GLU A 278 37.49 -7.27 5.36
CA GLU A 278 38.95 -7.24 5.48
C GLU A 278 39.43 -6.57 6.78
N VAL A 279 38.74 -5.51 7.23
CA VAL A 279 38.99 -4.83 8.50
C VAL A 279 37.94 -5.23 9.52
N ILE A 280 38.31 -6.08 10.49
CA ILE A 280 37.40 -6.50 11.56
C ILE A 280 37.06 -5.29 12.45
N GLU A 281 35.78 -5.14 12.80
CA GLU A 281 35.23 -4.02 13.57
C GLU A 281 36.08 -3.60 14.79
N ASP A 282 36.59 -4.57 15.56
CA ASP A 282 37.41 -4.31 16.75
C ASP A 282 38.71 -3.53 16.42
N ALA A 283 39.31 -3.79 15.26
CA ALA A 283 40.51 -3.08 14.81
C ALA A 283 40.21 -1.62 14.46
N ALA A 284 39.08 -1.37 13.78
CA ALA A 284 38.61 -0.01 13.49
C ALA A 284 38.32 0.77 14.79
N LEU A 285 37.72 0.11 15.78
CA LEU A 285 37.47 0.70 17.10
C LEU A 285 38.78 1.00 17.87
N GLU A 286 39.79 0.13 17.80
CA GLU A 286 41.09 0.41 18.41
C GLU A 286 41.82 1.57 17.73
N GLN A 287 41.77 1.62 16.39
CA GLN A 287 42.40 2.67 15.60
C GLN A 287 41.78 4.03 15.87
N ILE A 288 40.44 4.13 15.84
CA ILE A 288 39.75 5.39 16.13
C ILE A 288 40.01 5.83 17.58
N LYS A 289 40.06 4.90 18.55
CA LYS A 289 40.44 5.22 19.94
C LYS A 289 41.87 5.76 20.05
N ASN A 290 42.80 5.19 19.30
CA ASN A 290 44.18 5.68 19.25
C ASN A 290 44.25 7.11 18.69
N ILE A 291 43.52 7.38 17.60
CA ILE A 291 43.40 8.72 17.01
C ILE A 291 42.85 9.71 18.05
N LYS A 292 41.81 9.33 18.81
CA LYS A 292 41.28 10.19 19.89
C LYS A 292 42.34 10.52 20.94
N GLU A 293 43.15 9.56 21.37
CA GLU A 293 44.21 9.80 22.36
C GLU A 293 45.33 10.69 21.80
N ARG A 294 45.65 10.59 20.51
CA ARG A 294 46.60 11.48 19.82
C ARG A 294 46.08 12.92 19.74
N ILE A 295 44.79 13.09 19.43
CA ILE A 295 44.11 14.39 19.49
C ILE A 295 44.20 14.97 20.91
N LYS A 296 43.90 14.19 21.96
CA LYS A 296 44.04 14.62 23.36
C LYS A 296 45.47 14.96 23.75
N ALA A 297 46.47 14.31 23.15
CA ALA A 297 47.89 14.59 23.35
C ALA A 297 48.35 15.88 22.65
N GLY A 298 47.49 16.53 21.86
CA GLY A 298 47.73 17.82 21.22
C GLY A 298 48.13 17.73 19.74
N GLU A 299 48.00 16.57 19.11
CA GLU A 299 48.14 16.46 17.65
C GLU A 299 46.96 17.15 16.94
N SER A 300 47.21 17.73 15.76
CA SER A 300 46.16 18.43 14.98
C SER A 300 45.13 17.42 14.46
N PHE A 301 43.85 17.75 14.67
CA PHE A 301 42.73 16.98 14.16
C PHE A 301 42.77 16.89 12.64
N GLU A 302 43.07 18.00 11.97
CA GLU A 302 43.12 18.12 10.52
C GLU A 302 44.23 17.26 9.93
N ALA A 303 45.39 17.22 10.58
CA ALA A 303 46.50 16.35 10.17
C ALA A 303 46.14 14.88 10.31
N LEU A 304 45.47 14.50 11.41
CA LEU A 304 45.02 13.13 11.63
C LEU A 304 43.87 12.74 10.69
N ALA A 305 42.99 13.66 10.35
CA ALA A 305 41.94 13.44 9.35
C ALA A 305 42.54 13.21 7.96
N GLN A 306 43.53 14.00 7.56
CA GLN A 306 44.25 13.81 6.29
C GLN A 306 45.05 12.50 6.24
N GLU A 307 45.60 12.07 7.38
CA GLU A 307 46.44 10.88 7.47
C GLU A 307 45.63 9.57 7.58
N PHE A 308 44.50 9.59 8.30
CA PHE A 308 43.79 8.38 8.71
C PHE A 308 42.32 8.29 8.32
N SER A 309 41.66 9.39 7.91
CA SER A 309 40.22 9.31 7.59
C SER A 309 39.99 8.60 6.26
N ASP A 310 39.12 7.61 6.27
CA ASP A 310 38.65 6.89 5.08
C ASP A 310 37.56 7.65 4.32
N ASP A 311 37.07 8.78 4.85
CA ASP A 311 36.13 9.62 4.11
C ASP A 311 36.83 10.43 3.00
N GLY A 312 36.76 9.90 1.78
CA GLY A 312 37.34 10.54 0.60
C GLY A 312 36.80 11.94 0.28
N GLY A 313 35.64 12.32 0.82
CA GLY A 313 35.02 13.63 0.61
C GLY A 313 35.64 14.75 1.45
N SER A 314 35.93 14.47 2.72
CA SER A 314 36.40 15.49 3.67
C SER A 314 37.87 15.32 4.12
N ALA A 315 38.45 14.11 4.02
CA ALA A 315 39.79 13.80 4.56
C ALA A 315 40.87 14.78 4.07
N ALA A 316 40.92 15.04 2.76
CA ALA A 316 41.90 15.96 2.17
C ALA A 316 41.79 17.40 2.72
N ASN A 317 40.59 17.80 3.15
CA ASN A 317 40.30 19.12 3.73
C ASN A 317 40.33 19.10 5.27
N GLY A 318 41.00 18.12 5.88
CA GLY A 318 41.12 18.04 7.33
C GLY A 318 39.85 17.54 8.03
N GLY A 319 38.94 16.90 7.29
CA GLY A 319 37.70 16.35 7.81
C GLY A 319 36.51 17.32 7.79
N ASP A 320 36.64 18.53 7.25
CA ASP A 320 35.57 19.56 7.23
C ASP A 320 34.35 19.09 6.41
N LEU A 321 33.20 18.99 7.07
CA LEU A 321 31.91 18.61 6.48
C LEU A 321 31.03 19.82 6.14
N GLY A 322 31.46 21.04 6.47
CA GLY A 322 30.68 22.26 6.28
C GLY A 322 29.55 22.43 7.31
N TRP A 323 28.58 23.26 6.97
CA TRP A 323 27.40 23.55 7.80
C TRP A 323 26.29 22.52 7.55
N ALA A 324 25.72 22.01 8.63
CA ALA A 324 24.65 21.02 8.59
C ALA A 324 23.47 21.43 9.49
N GLU A 325 22.25 21.26 8.98
CA GLU A 325 21.01 21.28 9.77
C GLU A 325 20.70 19.86 10.30
N PRO A 326 19.86 19.74 11.34
CA PRO A 326 19.39 18.43 11.81
C PRO A 326 18.74 17.62 10.68
N GLY A 327 19.07 16.34 10.58
CA GLY A 327 18.56 15.41 9.57
C GLY A 327 19.44 15.27 8.33
N LEU A 328 20.56 16.00 8.24
CA LEU A 328 21.48 15.90 7.10
C LEU A 328 22.39 14.66 7.17
N PHE A 329 22.74 14.20 8.39
CA PHE A 329 23.56 13.00 8.57
C PHE A 329 22.73 11.81 9.09
N VAL A 330 23.36 10.63 9.16
CA VAL A 330 22.72 9.44 9.74
C VAL A 330 22.39 9.67 11.23
N PRO A 331 21.30 9.08 11.75
CA PRO A 331 20.78 9.43 13.07
C PRO A 331 21.79 9.37 14.21
N GLU A 332 22.68 8.39 14.20
CA GLU A 332 23.71 8.21 15.24
C GLU A 332 24.77 9.32 15.21
N PHE A 333 25.12 9.80 14.01
CA PHE A 333 26.05 10.91 13.84
C PHE A 333 25.41 12.24 14.24
N ASP A 334 24.20 12.49 13.75
CA ASP A 334 23.44 13.71 14.04
C ASP A 334 23.19 13.85 15.54
N GLN A 335 22.73 12.79 16.21
CA GLN A 335 22.47 12.83 17.65
C GLN A 335 23.70 13.27 18.45
N VAL A 336 24.89 12.82 18.06
CA VAL A 336 26.13 13.19 18.73
C VAL A 336 26.56 14.60 18.34
N LEU A 337 26.57 14.95 17.06
CA LEU A 337 26.96 16.29 16.60
C LEU A 337 26.11 17.39 17.27
N PHE A 338 24.80 17.18 17.38
CA PHE A 338 23.87 18.13 17.98
C PHE A 338 23.87 18.14 19.53
N ALA A 339 24.62 17.23 20.17
CA ALA A 339 24.88 17.23 21.61
C ALA A 339 26.20 17.90 22.00
N LEU A 340 27.14 18.08 21.06
CA LEU A 340 28.47 18.66 21.32
C LEU A 340 28.43 20.17 21.52
N GLU A 341 29.32 20.70 22.36
CA GLU A 341 29.62 22.13 22.45
C GLU A 341 30.68 22.56 21.41
N THR A 342 30.76 23.85 21.10
CA THR A 342 31.75 24.38 20.16
C THR A 342 33.19 24.10 20.62
N GLY A 343 33.96 23.43 19.76
CA GLY A 343 35.31 22.95 20.00
C GLY A 343 35.38 21.57 20.65
N GLU A 344 34.24 20.96 21.01
CA GLU A 344 34.20 19.63 21.63
C GLU A 344 34.40 18.51 20.60
N ILE A 345 35.00 17.41 21.06
CA ILE A 345 35.31 16.22 20.26
C ILE A 345 34.63 15.01 20.89
N SER A 346 33.81 14.32 20.09
CA SER A 346 33.00 13.18 20.53
C SER A 346 33.84 11.97 20.96
N ASP A 347 33.21 11.06 21.71
CA ASP A 347 33.65 9.65 21.72
C ASP A 347 33.45 8.97 20.36
N PRO A 348 34.13 7.84 20.09
CA PRO A 348 33.91 7.10 18.85
C PRO A 348 32.44 6.75 18.66
N VAL A 349 31.85 7.21 17.56
CA VAL A 349 30.46 7.01 17.18
C VAL A 349 30.39 5.93 16.13
N LYS A 350 29.67 4.84 16.38
CA LYS A 350 29.45 3.78 15.39
C LYS A 350 28.30 4.16 14.48
N THR A 351 28.51 4.08 13.17
CA THR A 351 27.46 4.16 12.15
C THR A 351 27.58 2.95 11.21
N GLN A 352 26.71 2.86 10.21
CA GLN A 352 26.84 1.88 9.13
C GLN A 352 28.11 2.04 8.28
N PHE A 353 28.79 3.19 8.35
CA PHE A 353 29.99 3.47 7.54
C PHE A 353 31.30 3.18 8.27
N GLY A 354 31.24 2.90 9.58
CA GLY A 354 32.41 2.69 10.41
C GLY A 354 32.33 3.42 11.75
N TYR A 355 33.50 3.70 12.32
CA TYR A 355 33.62 4.52 13.53
C TYR A 355 34.06 5.94 13.20
N HIS A 356 33.38 6.90 13.79
CA HIS A 356 33.64 8.33 13.61
C HIS A 356 34.14 8.98 14.88
N ILE A 357 35.06 9.93 14.76
CA ILE A 357 35.24 10.99 15.76
C ILE A 357 34.75 12.28 15.13
N ILE A 358 33.88 12.98 15.84
CA ILE A 358 33.22 14.20 15.39
C ILE A 358 33.75 15.36 16.22
N ARG A 359 34.10 16.47 15.58
CA ARG A 359 34.38 17.75 16.24
C ARG A 359 33.34 18.77 15.81
N MET A 360 32.76 19.47 16.77
CA MET A 360 31.89 20.61 16.51
C MET A 360 32.76 21.86 16.38
N ASP A 361 32.80 22.47 15.19
CA ASP A 361 33.70 23.58 14.89
C ASP A 361 33.09 24.95 15.17
N ASP A 362 31.81 25.16 14.84
CA ASP A 362 31.11 26.43 15.01
C ASP A 362 29.58 26.27 15.05
N LEU A 363 28.89 27.17 15.75
CA LEU A 363 27.43 27.18 15.91
C LEU A 363 26.84 28.41 15.24
N LYS A 364 25.85 28.19 14.38
CA LYS A 364 24.99 29.25 13.89
C LYS A 364 23.60 29.01 14.45
N GLU A 365 23.25 29.81 15.47
CA GLU A 365 21.95 29.70 16.11
C GLU A 365 20.82 29.91 15.10
N GLY A 366 19.77 29.10 15.24
CA GLY A 366 18.52 29.34 14.53
C GLY A 366 17.99 30.73 14.88
N ARG A 367 17.67 31.53 13.86
CA ARG A 367 17.11 32.86 14.06
C ARG A 367 15.70 32.92 13.53
N LYS A 368 14.91 33.82 14.09
CA LYS A 368 13.63 34.22 13.49
C LYS A 368 13.94 34.88 12.15
N LYS A 369 13.33 34.39 11.08
CA LYS A 369 13.31 35.11 9.81
C LYS A 369 12.50 36.37 10.02
N GLU A 370 13.05 37.54 9.69
CA GLU A 370 12.35 38.81 9.84
C GLU A 370 11.24 38.88 8.78
N PHE A 371 10.11 39.52 9.10
CA PHE A 371 8.96 39.62 8.18
C PHE A 371 9.38 40.10 6.78
N ALA A 372 10.27 41.09 6.69
CA ALA A 372 10.76 41.65 5.43
C ALA A 372 11.54 40.64 4.56
N GLU A 373 12.10 39.58 5.14
CA GLU A 373 12.86 38.55 4.42
C GLU A 373 11.96 37.51 3.75
N ILE A 374 10.73 37.34 4.27
CA ILE A 374 9.77 36.32 3.83
C ILE A 374 8.40 36.92 3.45
N GLU A 375 8.31 38.24 3.27
CA GLU A 375 7.04 38.94 3.02
C GLU A 375 6.31 38.40 1.79
N GLU A 376 7.03 38.12 0.69
CA GLU A 376 6.45 37.58 -0.55
C GLU A 376 5.96 36.13 -0.37
N GLU A 377 6.76 35.28 0.28
CA GLU A 377 6.40 33.89 0.60
C GLU A 377 5.14 33.85 1.49
N LEU A 378 5.12 34.64 2.55
CA LEU A 378 3.98 34.76 3.46
C LEU A 378 2.75 35.33 2.78
N THR A 379 2.92 36.29 1.88
CA THR A 379 1.81 36.88 1.12
C THR A 379 1.14 35.81 0.26
N ASN A 380 1.92 34.99 -0.43
CA ASN A 380 1.40 33.90 -1.27
C ASN A 380 0.80 32.77 -0.42
N GLU A 381 1.42 32.39 0.69
CA GLU A 381 0.88 31.39 1.61
C GLU A 381 -0.45 31.86 2.21
N TYR A 382 -0.50 33.12 2.66
CA TYR A 382 -1.69 33.70 3.28
C TYR A 382 -2.82 33.89 2.26
N SER A 383 -2.52 34.36 1.03
CA SER A 383 -3.53 34.48 -0.02
C SER A 383 -4.13 33.13 -0.39
N LYS A 384 -3.29 32.09 -0.48
CA LYS A 384 -3.77 30.73 -0.75
C LYS A 384 -4.65 30.21 0.37
N LEU A 385 -4.25 30.39 1.63
CA LEU A 385 -5.04 29.97 2.79
C LEU A 385 -6.43 30.60 2.79
N LEU A 386 -6.50 31.92 2.54
CA LEU A 386 -7.80 32.59 2.48
C LEU A 386 -8.62 32.16 1.26
N ALA A 387 -7.98 31.86 0.13
CA ALA A 387 -8.66 31.36 -1.05
C ALA A 387 -9.21 29.94 -0.85
N GLU A 388 -8.50 29.08 -0.12
CA GLU A 388 -8.98 27.74 0.28
C GLU A 388 -10.22 27.85 1.17
N ASP A 389 -10.19 28.69 2.20
CA ASP A 389 -11.35 28.96 3.08
C ASP A 389 -12.55 29.47 2.26
N ARG A 390 -12.31 30.40 1.33
CA ARG A 390 -13.35 30.92 0.45
C ARG A 390 -13.88 29.88 -0.54
N LEU A 391 -13.01 29.01 -1.05
CA LEU A 391 -13.40 27.92 -1.95
C LEU A 391 -14.30 26.92 -1.23
N TYR A 392 -14.01 26.60 0.04
CA TYR A 392 -14.88 25.75 0.86
C TYR A 392 -16.27 26.37 1.06
N ASP A 393 -16.35 27.66 1.40
CA ASP A 393 -17.63 28.39 1.50
C ASP A 393 -18.41 28.37 0.18
N LEU A 394 -17.70 28.52 -0.95
CA LEU A 394 -18.30 28.50 -2.28
C LEU A 394 -18.74 27.09 -2.68
N ALA A 395 -18.02 26.05 -2.28
CA ALA A 395 -18.39 24.66 -2.50
C ALA A 395 -19.70 24.32 -1.78
N GLU A 396 -19.85 24.73 -0.52
CA GLU A 396 -21.10 24.53 0.23
C GLU A 396 -22.29 25.26 -0.42
N GLN A 397 -22.09 26.53 -0.82
CA GLN A 397 -23.12 27.28 -1.53
C GLN A 397 -23.48 26.68 -2.89
N LEU A 398 -22.47 26.22 -3.64
CA LEU A 398 -22.66 25.61 -4.94
C LEU A 398 -23.42 24.29 -4.82
N ASP A 399 -23.10 23.45 -3.83
CA ASP A 399 -23.80 22.18 -3.54
C ASP A 399 -25.26 22.43 -3.15
N ASP A 400 -25.50 23.35 -2.20
CA ASP A 400 -26.84 23.70 -1.75
C ASP A 400 -27.72 24.22 -2.89
N LEU A 401 -27.17 25.10 -3.73
CA LEU A 401 -27.90 25.66 -4.87
C LEU A 401 -28.11 24.62 -5.97
N ALA A 402 -27.12 23.80 -6.28
CA ALA A 402 -27.24 22.73 -7.26
C ALA A 402 -28.30 21.69 -6.85
N LEU A 403 -28.36 21.34 -5.57
CA LEU A 403 -29.35 20.43 -5.01
C LEU A 403 -30.77 21.03 -5.04
N GLN A 404 -30.91 22.33 -4.76
CA GLN A 404 -32.19 23.03 -4.85
C GLN A 404 -32.67 23.19 -6.29
N ALA A 405 -31.75 23.49 -7.20
CA ALA A 405 -32.01 23.68 -8.62
C ALA A 405 -31.87 22.36 -9.39
N PHE A 406 -32.57 21.31 -8.93
CA PHE A 406 -32.50 19.91 -9.36
C PHE A 406 -31.97 19.66 -10.79
N ASN A 407 -32.54 20.34 -11.79
CA ASN A 407 -32.13 20.26 -13.19
C ASN A 407 -32.08 21.63 -13.88
N GLU A 408 -31.69 22.70 -13.17
CA GLU A 408 -31.64 24.10 -13.63
C GLU A 408 -30.28 24.74 -13.28
N LEU A 409 -29.17 24.20 -13.81
CA LEU A 409 -27.82 24.68 -13.50
C LEU A 409 -27.57 26.14 -13.94
N ASP A 410 -28.29 26.60 -14.96
CA ASP A 410 -28.31 28.00 -15.39
C ASP A 410 -28.80 28.95 -14.29
N SER A 411 -29.78 28.54 -13.48
CA SER A 411 -30.24 29.32 -12.32
C SER A 411 -29.16 29.42 -11.24
N VAL A 412 -28.33 28.39 -11.07
CA VAL A 412 -27.19 28.40 -10.14
C VAL A 412 -26.09 29.33 -10.65
N ALA A 413 -25.81 29.27 -11.96
CA ALA A 413 -24.87 30.15 -12.63
C ALA A 413 -25.24 31.63 -12.41
N ASP A 414 -26.50 31.99 -12.63
CA ASP A 414 -27.02 33.35 -12.39
C ASP A 414 -26.93 33.76 -10.92
N ALA A 415 -27.22 32.84 -9.98
CA ALA A 415 -27.20 33.12 -8.54
C ALA A 415 -25.79 33.41 -8.00
N LEU A 416 -24.78 32.70 -8.52
CA LEU A 416 -23.38 32.85 -8.12
C LEU A 416 -22.57 33.75 -9.09
N ALA A 417 -23.19 34.25 -10.14
CA ALA A 417 -22.56 35.02 -11.22
C ALA A 417 -21.38 34.27 -11.89
N LEU A 418 -21.55 32.98 -12.14
CA LEU A 418 -20.57 32.09 -12.79
C LEU A 418 -20.87 31.91 -14.28
N ASP A 419 -19.82 31.65 -15.05
CA ASP A 419 -19.95 31.33 -16.47
C ASP A 419 -20.37 29.87 -16.68
N LEU A 420 -21.51 29.65 -17.35
CA LEU A 420 -21.98 28.31 -17.73
C LEU A 420 -21.25 27.83 -19.00
N SER A 421 -20.39 26.83 -18.83
CA SER A 421 -19.59 26.24 -19.90
C SER A 421 -20.22 24.97 -20.45
N GLN A 422 -19.89 24.60 -21.70
CA GLN A 422 -20.45 23.42 -22.37
C GLN A 422 -19.40 22.60 -23.12
N ILE A 423 -19.58 21.28 -23.11
CA ILE A 423 -18.79 20.32 -23.87
C ILE A 423 -19.72 19.30 -24.51
N SER A 424 -19.53 19.04 -25.80
CA SER A 424 -20.36 18.10 -26.56
C SER A 424 -19.62 16.79 -26.82
N ALA A 425 -20.39 15.73 -27.06
CA ALA A 425 -19.91 14.41 -27.45
C ALA A 425 -18.87 13.81 -26.49
N ILE A 426 -19.13 13.94 -25.19
CA ILE A 426 -18.38 13.23 -24.16
C ILE A 426 -18.77 11.77 -24.22
N THR A 427 -17.78 10.87 -24.23
CA THR A 427 -17.96 9.42 -24.10
C THR A 427 -17.34 8.94 -22.79
N ARG A 428 -17.72 7.75 -22.31
CA ARG A 428 -17.17 7.17 -21.07
C ARG A 428 -15.64 7.02 -21.12
N ASN A 429 -15.10 6.73 -22.30
CA ASN A 429 -13.67 6.50 -22.54
C ASN A 429 -12.98 7.67 -23.27
N GLY A 430 -13.57 8.86 -23.20
CA GLY A 430 -13.06 10.06 -23.86
C GLY A 430 -11.77 10.59 -23.24
N SER A 431 -11.33 11.76 -23.73
CA SER A 431 -10.11 12.46 -23.28
C SER A 431 -10.38 13.88 -22.76
N SER A 432 -11.64 14.20 -22.43
CA SER A 432 -12.00 15.48 -21.82
C SER A 432 -11.39 15.60 -20.41
N PHE A 433 -11.30 16.81 -19.87
CA PHE A 433 -10.91 16.99 -18.46
C PHE A 433 -11.88 16.28 -17.51
N LEU A 434 -13.17 16.15 -17.89
CA LEU A 434 -14.16 15.37 -17.15
C LEU A 434 -13.75 13.89 -17.06
N ASN A 435 -13.12 13.33 -18.11
CA ASN A 435 -12.64 11.95 -18.11
C ASN A 435 -11.43 11.71 -17.20
N GLN A 436 -10.85 12.77 -16.63
CA GLN A 436 -9.81 12.66 -15.59
C GLN A 436 -10.42 12.40 -14.21
N GLN A 437 -11.74 12.49 -14.07
CA GLN A 437 -12.51 12.20 -12.85
C GLN A 437 -13.47 11.03 -13.11
N PRO A 438 -13.04 9.77 -12.88
CA PRO A 438 -13.84 8.58 -13.18
C PRO A 438 -15.21 8.59 -12.50
N GLU A 439 -15.27 9.01 -11.23
CA GLU A 439 -16.52 9.09 -10.47
C GLU A 439 -17.52 10.09 -11.08
N LEU A 440 -17.04 11.24 -11.53
CA LEU A 440 -17.87 12.25 -12.19
C LEU A 440 -18.42 11.72 -13.52
N ILE A 441 -17.60 11.03 -14.32
CA ILE A 441 -18.06 10.39 -15.56
C ILE A 441 -19.13 9.33 -15.26
N ASP A 442 -18.93 8.49 -14.25
CA ASP A 442 -19.91 7.45 -13.90
C ASP A 442 -21.25 8.06 -13.51
N ILE A 443 -21.25 9.16 -12.73
CA ILE A 443 -22.47 9.90 -12.42
C ILE A 443 -23.08 10.53 -13.69
N LEU A 444 -22.29 11.18 -14.54
CA LEU A 444 -22.81 11.84 -15.74
C LEU A 444 -23.49 10.86 -16.71
N PHE A 445 -23.11 9.59 -16.71
CA PHE A 445 -23.78 8.55 -17.50
C PHE A 445 -24.76 7.67 -16.69
N SER A 446 -25.10 8.07 -15.46
CA SER A 446 -26.09 7.38 -14.63
C SER A 446 -27.52 7.75 -15.05
N PRO A 447 -28.54 6.91 -14.74
CA PRO A 447 -29.93 7.20 -15.09
C PRO A 447 -30.46 8.54 -14.55
N SER A 448 -30.00 9.01 -13.38
CA SER A 448 -30.37 10.33 -12.86
C SER A 448 -29.89 11.44 -13.80
N SER A 449 -28.64 11.38 -14.24
CA SER A 449 -28.09 12.38 -15.15
C SER A 449 -28.67 12.30 -16.56
N VAL A 450 -28.73 11.11 -17.16
CA VAL A 450 -29.12 11.00 -18.59
C VAL A 450 -30.64 10.98 -18.81
N GLU A 451 -31.44 10.53 -17.84
CA GLU A 451 -32.91 10.49 -17.97
C GLU A 451 -33.60 11.66 -17.25
N GLN A 452 -33.06 12.10 -16.11
CA GLN A 452 -33.68 13.15 -15.27
C GLN A 452 -32.98 14.51 -15.41
N PHE A 453 -31.81 14.56 -16.06
CA PHE A 453 -30.97 15.75 -16.23
C PHE A 453 -30.61 16.40 -14.88
N GLU A 454 -30.42 15.56 -13.86
CA GLU A 454 -30.04 16.00 -12.52
C GLU A 454 -28.65 16.63 -12.53
N ASN A 455 -28.46 17.69 -11.75
CA ASN A 455 -27.13 18.24 -11.50
C ASN A 455 -26.29 17.23 -10.72
N THR A 456 -25.00 17.14 -11.02
CA THR A 456 -24.09 16.35 -10.20
C THR A 456 -23.89 16.99 -8.82
N PRO A 457 -23.47 16.22 -7.81
CA PRO A 457 -22.83 16.78 -6.63
C PRO A 457 -21.62 17.66 -7.00
N VAL A 458 -21.14 18.46 -6.05
CA VAL A 458 -19.87 19.18 -6.21
C VAL A 458 -18.70 18.18 -6.23
N TYR A 459 -17.81 18.34 -7.20
CA TYR A 459 -16.57 17.58 -7.33
C TYR A 459 -15.36 18.50 -7.22
N GLU A 460 -14.35 18.09 -6.46
CA GLU A 460 -13.06 18.76 -6.39
C GLU A 460 -12.11 18.19 -7.46
N PHE A 461 -11.49 19.05 -8.25
CA PHE A 461 -10.54 18.67 -9.30
C PHE A 461 -9.49 19.74 -9.52
N ASN A 462 -8.20 19.39 -9.42
CA ASN A 462 -7.06 20.29 -9.68
C ASN A 462 -7.26 21.69 -9.08
N ASN A 463 -7.48 21.77 -7.76
CA ASN A 463 -7.70 23.04 -7.06
C ASN A 463 -8.94 23.84 -7.51
N SER A 464 -9.85 23.21 -8.25
CA SER A 464 -11.16 23.75 -8.63
C SER A 464 -12.29 22.92 -8.03
N ILE A 465 -13.47 23.53 -7.93
CA ILE A 465 -14.74 22.83 -7.68
C ILE A 465 -15.61 22.87 -8.93
N ILE A 466 -16.31 21.77 -9.22
CA ILE A 466 -17.08 21.60 -10.45
C ILE A 466 -18.46 20.99 -10.14
N VAL A 467 -19.50 21.55 -10.74
CA VAL A 467 -20.83 20.92 -10.86
C VAL A 467 -21.18 20.83 -12.33
N ALA A 468 -21.69 19.68 -12.75
CA ALA A 468 -22.05 19.43 -14.14
C ALA A 468 -23.52 19.00 -14.27
N ARG A 469 -24.07 19.13 -15.47
CA ARG A 469 -25.41 18.65 -15.84
C ARG A 469 -25.39 18.13 -17.26
N VAL A 470 -25.98 16.97 -17.48
CA VAL A 470 -26.22 16.47 -18.85
C VAL A 470 -27.32 17.30 -19.51
N ILE A 471 -27.11 17.71 -20.75
CA ILE A 471 -28.09 18.46 -21.56
C ILE A 471 -28.48 17.73 -22.85
N GLY A 472 -27.78 16.65 -23.18
CA GLY A 472 -28.10 15.78 -24.31
C GLY A 472 -27.52 14.40 -24.12
N HIS A 473 -28.25 13.38 -24.56
CA HIS A 473 -27.81 11.98 -24.52
C HIS A 473 -28.11 11.31 -25.85
N ARG A 474 -27.11 10.65 -26.42
CA ARG A 474 -27.17 9.90 -27.68
C ARG A 474 -26.76 8.47 -27.41
N LEU A 475 -27.73 7.56 -27.53
CA LEU A 475 -27.49 6.13 -27.43
C LEU A 475 -26.63 5.62 -28.60
N PRO A 476 -25.88 4.52 -28.40
CA PRO A 476 -25.19 3.82 -29.49
C PRO A 476 -26.14 3.51 -30.65
N VAL A 477 -25.77 3.94 -31.84
CA VAL A 477 -26.48 3.61 -33.09
C VAL A 477 -25.57 2.86 -34.04
N ILE A 478 -26.14 1.95 -34.82
CA ILE A 478 -25.41 1.18 -35.82
C ILE A 478 -24.92 2.15 -36.91
N LYS A 479 -23.59 2.24 -37.11
CA LYS A 479 -22.98 2.96 -38.23
C LYS A 479 -23.38 2.29 -39.54
N SER A 480 -23.61 3.07 -40.60
CA SER A 480 -24.03 2.48 -41.86
C SER A 480 -22.88 1.67 -42.50
N LEU A 481 -23.21 0.67 -43.33
CA LEU A 481 -22.19 -0.11 -44.04
C LEU A 481 -21.21 0.79 -44.80
N SER A 482 -21.69 1.87 -45.43
CA SER A 482 -20.82 2.81 -46.15
C SER A 482 -19.85 3.56 -45.24
N ASP A 483 -20.18 3.76 -43.96
CA ASP A 483 -19.30 4.46 -43.02
C ASP A 483 -18.16 3.56 -42.51
N VAL A 484 -18.36 2.23 -42.52
CA VAL A 484 -17.41 1.24 -41.98
C VAL A 484 -16.85 0.30 -43.05
N GLU A 485 -17.20 0.48 -44.32
CA GLU A 485 -16.80 -0.43 -45.42
C GLU A 485 -15.27 -0.56 -45.51
N ASP A 486 -14.55 0.56 -45.49
CA ASP A 486 -13.09 0.57 -45.60
C ASP A 486 -12.42 -0.08 -44.37
N GLU A 487 -12.99 0.09 -43.19
CA GLU A 487 -12.55 -0.54 -41.94
C GLU A 487 -12.72 -2.06 -42.03
N ILE A 488 -13.91 -2.52 -42.44
CA ILE A 488 -14.22 -3.94 -42.59
C ILE A 488 -13.30 -4.58 -43.62
N ARG A 489 -13.12 -3.94 -44.78
CA ARG A 489 -12.20 -4.44 -45.82
C ARG A 489 -10.79 -4.58 -45.28
N SER A 490 -10.29 -3.57 -44.57
CA SER A 490 -8.95 -3.61 -44.00
C SER A 490 -8.80 -4.76 -43.00
N LEU A 491 -9.82 -4.99 -42.16
CA LEU A 491 -9.85 -6.08 -41.19
C LEU A 491 -9.88 -7.45 -41.87
N LEU A 492 -10.75 -7.64 -42.86
CA LEU A 492 -10.85 -8.90 -43.61
C LEU A 492 -9.57 -9.19 -44.40
N ILE A 493 -8.97 -8.18 -45.05
CA ILE A 493 -7.66 -8.34 -45.72
C ILE A 493 -6.61 -8.81 -44.71
N ALA A 494 -6.56 -8.21 -43.52
CA ALA A 494 -5.61 -8.60 -42.49
C ALA A 494 -5.85 -10.04 -42.00
N GLN A 495 -7.12 -10.43 -41.80
CA GLN A 495 -7.51 -11.76 -41.37
C GLN A 495 -7.14 -12.84 -42.40
N ASP A 496 -7.53 -12.65 -43.66
CA ASP A 496 -7.26 -13.61 -44.74
C ASP A 496 -5.76 -13.69 -45.04
N SER A 497 -5.05 -12.56 -44.92
CA SER A 497 -3.59 -12.53 -45.02
C SER A 497 -2.91 -13.39 -43.94
N ILE A 498 -3.48 -13.44 -42.73
CA ILE A 498 -2.99 -14.31 -41.65
C ILE A 498 -3.25 -15.78 -42.00
N GLU A 499 -4.41 -16.11 -42.57
CA GLU A 499 -4.71 -17.47 -43.01
C GLU A 499 -3.72 -17.95 -44.06
N ILE A 500 -3.47 -17.16 -45.11
CA ILE A 500 -2.50 -17.48 -46.16
C ILE A 500 -1.08 -17.60 -45.58
N ALA A 501 -0.70 -16.71 -44.66
CA ALA A 501 0.60 -16.79 -43.98
C ALA A 501 0.73 -18.10 -43.17
N ASN A 502 -0.33 -18.55 -42.51
CA ASN A 502 -0.36 -19.81 -41.77
C ASN A 502 -0.27 -21.05 -42.67
N GLU A 503 -0.91 -21.01 -43.85
CA GLU A 503 -0.74 -22.06 -44.86
C GLU A 503 0.72 -22.12 -45.36
N ALA A 504 1.33 -20.96 -45.63
CA ALA A 504 2.73 -20.86 -46.00
C ALA A 504 3.64 -21.39 -44.88
N ALA A 505 3.37 -21.04 -43.62
CA ALA A 505 4.08 -21.54 -42.45
C ALA A 505 3.97 -23.07 -42.34
N THR A 506 2.77 -23.63 -42.53
CA THR A 506 2.52 -25.08 -42.49
C THR A 506 3.32 -25.81 -43.58
N LYS A 507 3.40 -25.23 -44.78
CA LYS A 507 4.24 -25.75 -45.86
C LYS A 507 5.73 -25.71 -45.48
N MET A 508 6.21 -24.59 -44.93
CA MET A 508 7.60 -24.47 -44.45
C MET A 508 7.92 -25.49 -43.35
N LEU A 509 6.99 -25.75 -42.43
CA LEU A 509 7.15 -26.79 -41.40
C LEU A 509 7.28 -28.19 -42.02
N GLY A 510 6.50 -28.51 -43.07
CA GLY A 510 6.65 -29.76 -43.81
C GLY A 510 8.02 -29.88 -44.50
N GLU A 511 8.53 -28.78 -45.05
CA GLU A 511 9.86 -28.73 -45.66
C GLU A 511 10.99 -28.88 -44.62
N LEU A 512 10.87 -28.26 -43.45
CA LEU A 512 11.77 -28.48 -42.31
C LEU A 512 11.77 -29.94 -41.88
N ALA A 513 10.59 -30.54 -41.71
CA ALA A 513 10.46 -31.95 -41.32
C ALA A 513 11.06 -32.91 -42.35
N SER A 514 11.13 -32.51 -43.62
CA SER A 514 11.79 -33.27 -44.70
C SER A 514 13.32 -33.12 -44.72
N GLY A 515 13.89 -32.30 -43.83
CA GLY A 515 15.32 -32.12 -43.66
C GLY A 515 15.92 -30.88 -44.35
N LYS A 516 15.11 -29.95 -44.88
CA LYS A 516 15.63 -28.66 -45.35
C LYS A 516 16.13 -27.81 -44.18
N ALA A 517 17.21 -27.07 -44.37
CA ALA A 517 17.75 -26.16 -43.36
C ALA A 517 16.93 -24.86 -43.26
N MET A 518 16.92 -24.22 -42.09
CA MET A 518 16.26 -22.91 -41.87
C MET A 518 16.80 -21.81 -42.78
N SER A 519 18.11 -21.81 -43.06
CA SER A 519 18.73 -20.87 -44.00
C SER A 519 18.24 -21.06 -45.44
N GLU A 520 18.01 -22.30 -45.87
CA GLU A 520 17.46 -22.57 -47.20
C GLU A 520 16.02 -22.07 -47.33
N LEU A 521 15.23 -22.15 -46.25
CA LEU A 521 13.87 -21.61 -46.22
C LEU A 521 13.85 -20.08 -46.17
N SER A 522 14.77 -19.48 -45.42
CA SER A 522 15.00 -18.03 -45.41
C SER A 522 15.23 -17.50 -46.83
N ASP A 523 16.13 -18.13 -47.60
CA ASP A 523 16.41 -17.74 -48.99
C ASP A 523 15.22 -18.01 -49.92
N LEU A 524 14.58 -19.18 -49.80
CA LEU A 524 13.50 -19.61 -50.68
C LEU A 524 12.26 -18.71 -50.55
N TYR A 525 11.93 -18.30 -49.32
CA TYR A 525 10.75 -17.50 -49.01
C TYR A 525 11.07 -16.02 -48.77
N GLN A 526 12.33 -15.61 -48.91
CA GLN A 526 12.82 -14.24 -48.69
C GLN A 526 12.47 -13.70 -47.29
N LEU A 527 12.63 -14.54 -46.27
CA LEU A 527 12.32 -14.21 -44.88
C LEU A 527 13.62 -14.03 -44.09
N GLU A 528 13.62 -13.10 -43.14
CA GLU A 528 14.76 -12.89 -42.26
C GLU A 528 14.85 -14.03 -41.22
N LEU A 529 15.95 -14.78 -41.25
CA LEU A 529 16.28 -15.76 -40.21
C LEU A 529 16.75 -15.02 -38.96
N LYS A 530 16.00 -15.20 -37.87
CA LYS A 530 16.33 -14.63 -36.57
C LYS A 530 16.78 -15.72 -35.62
N GLU A 531 17.74 -15.37 -34.78
CA GLU A 531 18.29 -16.24 -33.74
C GLU A 531 17.98 -15.59 -32.40
N PHE A 532 17.71 -16.42 -31.40
CA PHE A 532 17.66 -16.01 -30.01
C PHE A 532 18.53 -16.95 -29.19
N ASP A 533 19.25 -16.38 -28.25
CA ASP A 533 20.02 -17.10 -27.24
C ASP A 533 19.36 -16.90 -25.87
N GLU A 534 19.73 -17.75 -24.91
CA GLU A 534 19.43 -17.53 -23.48
C GLU A 534 17.95 -17.56 -23.07
N LEU A 535 17.10 -18.35 -23.73
CA LEU A 535 15.76 -18.62 -23.19
C LEU A 535 15.89 -19.52 -21.97
N LYS A 536 15.83 -18.91 -20.79
CA LYS A 536 15.85 -19.62 -19.51
C LYS A 536 14.54 -20.35 -19.30
N ARG A 537 14.64 -21.55 -18.75
CA ARG A 537 13.50 -22.40 -18.42
C ARG A 537 12.57 -21.76 -17.39
#